data_AF-A0A9X4ESC8-F1
#
_entry.id   AF-A0A9X4ESC8-F1
#
_cell.length_a   1.000
_cell.length_b   1.000
_cell.length_c   1.000
_cell.angle_alpha   90.00
_cell.angle_beta   90.00
_cell.angle_gamma   90.00
#
_symmetry.space_group_name_H-M   'P 1'
#
loop_
_entity.id
_entity.type
_entity.pdbx_description
1 polymer ?
#
loop_
_entity_poly.entity_id
_entity_poly.type
_entity_poly.pdbx_seq_one_letter_code
_entity_poly.pdbx_strand_id
1 'polypeptide(L)'
;MNIIKFILIPIVSIGLLPVSCFASSELSVEKGNQLITSNEDKNIELVIEEGASFKYTLIDFLNDYDYKIKWDTEDFISSYRVRYQAKDPIYLVKKIVSDIRDNGKKIKATVYRNKILVIKNEND
;
A
#
# COMPACT_ATOMS: atom_id res chain seq x y z
N MET A 1 31.72 -69.25 -13.15
CA MET A 1 31.31 -68.80 -11.80
C MET A 1 30.15 -67.84 -12.00
N ASN A 2 28.93 -68.38 -12.03
CA ASN A 2 27.89 -68.27 -10.98
C ASN A 2 27.47 -66.80 -10.74
N ILE A 3 26.42 -66.33 -11.43
CA ILE A 3 24.99 -66.31 -11.02
C ILE A 3 24.64 -65.02 -10.25
N ILE A 4 24.04 -64.08 -11.01
CA ILE A 4 22.76 -63.38 -10.78
C ILE A 4 22.35 -63.13 -9.32
N LYS A 5 22.14 -61.85 -8.98
CA LYS A 5 20.86 -61.35 -8.44
C LYS A 5 20.74 -59.83 -8.62
N PHE A 6 20.30 -59.45 -9.83
CA PHE A 6 19.52 -58.22 -10.00
C PHE A 6 18.12 -58.50 -9.46
N ILE A 7 17.67 -57.73 -8.48
CA ILE A 7 16.26 -57.76 -8.04
C ILE A 7 15.49 -56.81 -8.95
N LEU A 8 14.60 -57.40 -9.75
CA LEU A 8 13.57 -56.73 -10.54
C LEU A 8 12.37 -56.35 -9.65
N ILE A 9 12.02 -55.06 -9.65
CA ILE A 9 10.72 -54.38 -9.88
C ILE A 9 9.41 -55.13 -9.50
N PRO A 10 8.40 -54.43 -8.93
CA PRO A 10 7.30 -53.99 -9.81
C PRO A 10 6.78 -52.57 -9.57
N ILE A 11 6.34 -52.02 -10.70
CA ILE A 11 5.59 -50.80 -10.96
C ILE A 11 4.28 -50.75 -10.15
N VAL A 12 3.95 -49.57 -9.61
CA VAL A 12 2.55 -49.19 -9.40
C VAL A 12 2.32 -47.86 -10.12
N SER A 13 1.73 -47.96 -11.30
CA SER A 13 1.09 -46.85 -11.98
C SER A 13 -0.17 -46.46 -11.20
N ILE A 14 -0.22 -45.23 -10.69
CA ILE A 14 -1.49 -44.52 -10.47
C ILE A 14 -1.26 -43.12 -11.01
N GLY A 15 -2.01 -42.79 -12.08
CA GLY A 15 -2.02 -41.47 -12.65
C GLY A 15 -2.50 -40.44 -11.63
N LEU A 16 -1.81 -39.31 -11.56
CA LEU A 16 -2.42 -38.06 -11.14
C LEU A 16 -2.45 -37.09 -12.31
N LEU A 17 -3.63 -36.53 -12.48
CA LEU A 17 -4.11 -35.64 -13.52
C LEU A 17 -3.18 -34.44 -13.76
N PRO A 18 -3.23 -33.79 -14.94
CA PRO A 18 -2.65 -32.47 -15.10
C PRO A 18 -3.34 -31.51 -14.12
N VAL A 19 -2.61 -31.03 -13.11
CA VAL A 19 -3.12 -29.97 -12.25
C VAL A 19 -3.02 -28.68 -13.04
N SER A 20 -4.05 -28.39 -13.82
CA SER A 20 -4.39 -27.01 -14.17
C SER A 20 -4.81 -26.30 -12.89
N CYS A 21 -3.89 -25.60 -12.24
CA CYS A 21 -4.25 -24.49 -11.37
C CYS A 21 -3.98 -23.21 -12.17
N PHE A 22 -5.03 -22.66 -12.77
CA PHE A 22 -5.02 -21.28 -13.26
C PHE A 22 -5.35 -20.34 -12.09
N ALA A 23 -4.77 -19.13 -12.18
CA ALA A 23 -4.97 -17.93 -11.36
C ALA A 23 -4.27 -17.97 -9.99
N SER A 24 -3.38 -17.06 -9.63
CA SER A 24 -3.41 -15.61 -9.87
C SER A 24 -2.18 -15.12 -10.62
N SER A 25 -2.40 -14.33 -11.66
CA SER A 25 -1.39 -13.45 -12.22
C SER A 25 -1.01 -12.40 -11.17
N GLU A 26 -0.06 -12.74 -10.30
CA GLU A 26 0.73 -11.72 -9.61
C GLU A 26 1.62 -11.08 -10.67
N LEU A 27 1.05 -10.13 -11.40
CA LEU A 27 1.82 -9.13 -12.12
C LEU A 27 2.49 -8.26 -11.04
N SER A 28 3.57 -8.78 -10.45
CA SER A 28 4.47 -8.02 -9.61
C SER A 28 5.15 -7.00 -10.52
N VAL A 29 4.55 -5.82 -10.62
CA VAL A 29 5.20 -4.66 -11.23
C VAL A 29 6.11 -4.10 -10.14
N GLU A 30 7.37 -4.55 -10.13
CA GLU A 30 8.44 -3.85 -9.44
C GLU A 30 8.58 -2.44 -10.05
N LYS A 31 7.88 -1.48 -9.44
CA LYS A 31 8.13 -0.06 -9.63
C LYS A 31 8.39 0.54 -8.26
N GLY A 32 9.67 0.68 -7.93
CA GLY A 32 10.20 1.53 -6.86
C GLY A 32 9.44 1.54 -5.53
N ASN A 33 9.94 0.78 -4.56
CA ASN A 33 9.74 1.01 -3.12
C ASN A 33 8.33 1.02 -2.50
N GLN A 34 7.26 0.58 -3.17
CA GLN A 34 5.98 0.39 -2.49
C GLN A 34 5.37 -0.99 -2.79
N LEU A 35 5.43 -1.87 -1.78
CA LEU A 35 4.66 -3.10 -1.71
C LEU A 35 3.22 -2.75 -1.29
N ILE A 36 2.31 -2.69 -2.25
CA ILE A 36 0.86 -2.60 -1.97
C ILE A 36 0.34 -4.04 -1.82
N THR A 37 0.36 -4.57 -0.60
CA THR A 37 -0.24 -5.88 -0.31
C THR A 37 -1.75 -5.72 -0.12
N SER A 38 -2.55 -6.23 -1.06
CA SER A 38 -4.01 -6.32 -0.93
C SER A 38 -4.37 -7.49 0.00
N ASN A 39 -4.43 -7.25 1.31
CA ASN A 39 -5.02 -8.19 2.26
C ASN A 39 -6.55 -8.02 2.26
N GLU A 40 -7.31 -9.09 2.48
CA GLU A 40 -8.76 -9.18 2.23
C GLU A 40 -9.63 -8.26 3.10
N ASP A 41 -9.04 -7.56 4.06
CA ASP A 41 -9.57 -6.32 4.63
C ASP A 41 -9.04 -5.13 3.83
N LYS A 42 -9.90 -4.49 3.03
CA LYS A 42 -9.60 -3.30 2.20
C LYS A 42 -9.20 -2.06 3.00
N ASN A 43 -8.14 -2.17 3.80
CA ASN A 43 -7.53 -1.09 4.54
C ASN A 43 -6.38 -0.56 3.71
N ILE A 44 -6.53 0.68 3.25
CA ILE A 44 -5.46 1.49 2.71
C ILE A 44 -4.51 1.80 3.87
N GLU A 45 -3.23 1.60 3.63
CA GLU A 45 -2.16 1.92 4.58
C GLU A 45 -1.28 3.03 4.02
N LEU A 46 -0.94 4.00 4.87
CA LEU A 46 0.11 4.97 4.60
C LEU A 46 1.12 4.95 5.74
N VAL A 47 2.37 4.71 5.38
CA VAL A 47 3.52 4.81 6.27
C VAL A 47 4.32 6.04 5.89
N ILE A 48 4.63 6.88 6.87
CA ILE A 48 5.49 8.05 6.71
C ILE A 48 6.73 7.76 7.51
N GLU A 49 7.84 7.55 6.80
CA GLU A 49 9.12 7.22 7.39
C GLU A 49 9.74 8.43 8.10
N GLU A 50 10.59 8.16 9.08
CA GLU A 50 11.42 9.21 9.70
C GLU A 50 12.30 9.87 8.63
N GLY A 51 12.39 11.19 8.66
CA GLY A 51 13.12 11.97 7.65
C GLY A 51 12.33 12.24 6.37
N ALA A 52 11.13 11.70 6.21
CA ALA A 52 10.30 11.96 5.03
C ALA A 52 9.65 13.35 5.06
N SER A 53 9.51 13.96 3.88
CA SER A 53 8.72 15.18 3.69
C SER A 53 7.23 14.88 3.77
N PHE A 54 6.54 15.58 4.67
CA PHE A 54 5.11 15.39 4.85
C PHE A 54 4.30 15.77 3.62
N LYS A 55 4.66 16.91 3.01
CA LYS A 55 3.99 17.43 1.81
C LYS A 55 4.11 16.45 0.65
N TYR A 56 5.32 15.98 0.33
CA TYR A 56 5.52 15.12 -0.83
C TYR A 56 4.89 13.75 -0.62
N THR A 57 5.03 13.17 0.58
CA THR A 57 4.39 11.88 0.90
C THR A 57 2.86 11.95 0.74
N LEU A 58 2.20 13.02 1.19
CA LEU A 58 0.76 13.17 1.01
C LEU A 58 0.34 13.48 -0.43
N ILE A 59 1.15 14.24 -1.17
CA ILE A 59 0.90 14.49 -2.61
C ILE A 59 0.92 13.18 -3.38
N ASP A 60 1.97 12.39 -3.18
CA ASP A 60 2.17 11.13 -3.89
C ASP A 60 1.06 10.15 -3.55
N PHE A 61 0.76 9.97 -2.25
CA PHE A 61 -0.34 9.14 -1.80
C PHE A 61 -1.68 9.54 -2.42
N LEU A 62 -2.03 10.83 -2.45
CA LEU A 62 -3.30 11.28 -2.99
C LEU A 62 -3.40 11.15 -4.51
N ASN A 63 -2.28 11.30 -5.22
CA ASN A 63 -2.22 11.12 -6.68
C ASN A 63 -2.58 9.69 -7.10
N ASP A 64 -2.21 8.68 -6.31
CA ASP A 64 -2.54 7.27 -6.57
C ASP A 64 -4.05 7.00 -6.56
N TYR A 65 -4.85 7.89 -5.95
CA TYR A 65 -6.31 7.81 -5.87
C TYR A 65 -7.02 8.90 -6.69
N ASP A 66 -6.34 9.50 -7.68
CA ASP A 66 -6.84 10.58 -8.54
C ASP A 66 -7.20 11.89 -7.80
N TYR A 67 -6.66 12.09 -6.60
CA TYR A 67 -6.81 13.35 -5.88
C TYR A 67 -5.64 14.28 -6.16
N LYS A 68 -5.92 15.58 -6.17
CA LYS A 68 -4.92 16.65 -6.24
C LYS A 68 -4.98 17.46 -4.97
N ILE A 69 -3.83 17.75 -4.37
CA ILE A 69 -3.73 18.58 -3.18
C ILE A 69 -3.02 19.88 -3.50
N LYS A 70 -3.58 21.00 -3.04
CA LYS A 70 -2.92 22.29 -2.96
C LYS A 70 -2.46 22.47 -1.52
N TRP A 71 -1.16 22.55 -1.31
CA TRP A 71 -0.55 22.68 0.00
C TRP A 71 -0.22 24.15 0.28
N ASP A 72 -0.78 24.71 1.35
CA ASP A 72 -0.63 26.13 1.72
C ASP A 72 0.23 26.33 2.99
N THR A 73 0.50 25.29 3.77
CA THR A 73 1.46 25.32 4.89
C THR A 73 2.89 25.12 4.39
N GLU A 74 3.88 25.55 5.16
CA GLU A 74 5.27 25.11 4.95
C GLU A 74 5.37 23.57 5.04
N ASP A 75 6.30 22.99 4.28
CA ASP A 75 6.59 21.57 4.45
C ASP A 75 7.34 21.32 5.76
N PHE A 76 7.21 20.12 6.32
CA PHE A 76 7.97 19.71 7.48
C PHE A 76 8.39 18.25 7.36
N ILE A 77 9.49 17.93 8.04
CA ILE A 77 10.09 16.61 8.03
C ILE A 77 9.55 15.80 9.19
N SER A 78 9.15 14.55 8.92
CA SER A 78 8.72 13.64 9.97
C SER A 78 9.89 13.31 10.89
N SER A 79 9.73 13.55 12.19
CA SER A 79 10.76 13.24 13.20
C SER A 79 10.73 11.79 13.68
N TYR A 80 9.72 11.01 13.27
CA TYR A 80 9.55 9.61 13.63
C TYR A 80 8.73 8.89 12.56
N ARG A 81 8.79 7.56 12.56
CA ARG A 81 7.98 6.72 11.67
C ARG A 81 6.54 6.64 12.19
N VAL A 82 5.57 6.94 11.34
CA VAL A 82 4.13 6.81 11.65
C VAL A 82 3.41 5.95 10.63
N ARG A 83 2.40 5.22 11.10
CA ARG A 83 1.55 4.33 10.28
C ARG A 83 0.09 4.67 10.49
N TYR A 84 -0.63 4.85 9.38
CA TYR A 84 -2.07 5.10 9.35
C TYR A 84 -2.77 4.06 8.49
N GLN A 85 -3.97 3.68 8.91
CA GLN A 85 -4.82 2.74 8.18
C GLN A 85 -6.26 3.25 8.17
N ALA A 86 -6.91 3.12 7.02
CA ALA A 86 -8.32 3.48 6.81
C ALA A 86 -8.88 2.79 5.55
N LYS A 87 -10.20 2.74 5.41
CA LYS A 87 -10.87 2.19 4.22
C LYS A 87 -11.03 3.19 3.08
N ASP A 88 -10.79 4.47 3.35
CA ASP A 88 -10.98 5.58 2.41
C ASP A 88 -9.77 6.52 2.50
N PRO A 89 -9.19 6.94 1.35
CA PRO A 89 -7.97 7.74 1.35
C PRO A 89 -8.20 9.14 1.93
N ILE A 90 -9.40 9.71 1.76
CA ILE A 90 -9.75 11.02 2.30
C ILE A 90 -9.90 10.95 3.82
N TYR A 91 -10.55 9.90 4.33
CA TYR A 91 -10.61 9.64 5.76
C TYR A 91 -9.22 9.43 6.36
N LEU A 92 -8.33 8.71 5.67
CA LEU A 92 -6.94 8.55 6.07
C LEU A 92 -6.24 9.91 6.22
N VAL A 93 -6.35 10.78 5.21
CA VAL A 93 -5.75 12.12 5.24
C VAL A 93 -6.36 12.98 6.35
N LYS A 94 -7.67 12.91 6.59
CA LYS A 94 -8.29 13.62 7.73
C LYS A 94 -7.72 13.15 9.07
N LYS A 95 -7.56 11.84 9.25
CA LYS A 95 -6.96 11.25 10.47
C LYS A 95 -5.54 11.75 10.68
N ILE A 96 -4.74 11.77 9.61
CA ILE A 96 -3.37 12.32 9.62
C ILE A 96 -3.36 13.80 10.04
N VAL A 97 -4.19 14.62 9.39
CA VAL A 97 -4.23 16.07 9.68
C VAL A 97 -4.69 16.34 11.11
N SER A 98 -5.60 15.53 11.64
CA SER A 98 -6.02 15.60 13.05
C SER A 98 -4.85 15.31 13.99
N ASP A 99 -4.15 14.18 13.80
CA ASP A 99 -3.03 13.80 14.66
C ASP A 99 -1.91 14.86 14.68
N ILE A 100 -1.62 15.45 13.52
CA ILE A 100 -0.62 16.51 13.40
C ILE A 100 -1.05 17.79 14.13
N ARG A 101 -2.35 18.10 14.08
CA ARG A 101 -2.92 19.23 14.81
C ARG A 101 -2.88 19.02 16.31
N ASP A 102 -3.16 17.80 16.77
CA ASP A 102 -3.07 17.41 18.18
C ASP A 102 -1.61 17.51 18.69
N ASN A 103 -0.64 17.29 17.79
CA ASN A 103 0.79 17.52 18.02
C ASN A 103 1.23 19.00 17.82
N GLY A 104 0.29 19.95 17.71
CA GLY A 104 0.55 21.39 17.69
C GLY A 104 0.96 21.97 16.33
N LYS A 105 0.92 21.20 15.25
CA LYS A 105 1.26 21.67 13.89
C LYS A 105 -0.01 22.00 13.11
N LYS A 106 -0.04 23.18 12.47
CA LYS A 106 -1.20 23.63 11.68
C LYS A 106 -0.99 23.35 10.19
N ILE A 107 -1.72 22.38 9.65
CA ILE A 107 -1.77 22.12 8.20
C ILE A 107 -2.95 22.89 7.58
N LYS A 108 -2.66 23.59 6.50
CA LYS A 108 -3.61 24.19 5.56
C LYS A 108 -3.34 23.56 4.21
N ALA A 109 -4.30 22.77 3.75
CA ALA A 109 -4.28 22.19 2.43
C ALA A 109 -5.70 22.06 1.89
N THR A 110 -5.83 22.07 0.57
CA THR A 110 -7.10 21.90 -0.13
C THR A 110 -7.00 20.71 -1.06
N VAL A 111 -7.90 19.74 -0.91
CA VAL A 111 -7.90 18.50 -1.72
C VAL A 111 -9.05 18.52 -2.71
N TYR A 112 -8.74 18.19 -3.96
CA TYR A 112 -9.67 18.18 -5.09
C TYR A 112 -9.67 16.79 -5.76
N ARG A 113 -10.79 16.40 -6.36
CA ARG A 113 -10.89 15.28 -7.29
C ARG A 113 -11.62 15.74 -8.55
N ASN A 114 -11.04 15.60 -9.73
CA ASN A 114 -11.64 16.10 -10.98
C ASN A 114 -12.10 17.57 -10.90
N LYS A 115 -11.30 18.43 -10.24
CA LYS A 115 -11.60 19.85 -9.94
C LYS A 115 -12.76 20.10 -8.96
N ILE A 116 -13.39 19.06 -8.42
CA ILE A 116 -14.39 19.16 -7.35
C ILE A 116 -13.64 19.23 -6.02
N LEU A 117 -13.99 20.20 -5.17
CA LEU A 117 -13.47 20.32 -3.82
C LEU A 117 -13.98 19.17 -2.94
N VAL A 118 -13.06 18.42 -2.33
CA VAL A 118 -13.39 17.24 -1.50
C VAL A 118 -13.07 17.48 -0.04
N ILE A 119 -11.92 18.07 0.24
CA ILE A 119 -11.56 18.52 1.59
C ILE A 119 -11.24 20.00 1.49
N LYS A 120 -12.04 20.81 2.18
CA LYS A 120 -11.66 22.18 2.51
C LYS A 120 -10.87 22.13 3.80
N ASN A 121 -9.88 23.01 3.94
CA ASN A 121 -9.24 23.25 5.22
C ASN A 121 -10.31 23.51 6.30
N GLU A 122 -10.51 22.54 7.18
CA GLU A 122 -11.40 22.62 8.33
C GLU A 122 -10.59 23.28 9.46
N ASN A 123 -10.58 24.62 9.48
CA ASN A 123 -10.18 25.42 10.63
C ASN A 123 -10.74 26.84 10.51
N ASP A 124 -11.75 27.11 11.33
CA ASP A 124 -11.77 28.29 12.20
C ASP A 124 -11.08 27.91 13.53
#